data_AF-A0A498DM84-F1
#
_entry.id   AF-A0A498DM84-F1
#
_cell.length_a   1.000
_cell.length_b   1.000
_cell.length_c   1.000
_cell.angle_alpha   90.00
_cell.angle_beta   90.00
_cell.angle_gamma   90.00
#
_symmetry.space_group_name_H-M   'P 1'
#
loop_
_entity.id
_entity.type
_entity.pdbx_description
1 polymer ?
#
loop_
_entity_poly.entity_id
_entity_poly.type
_entity_poly.pdbx_seq_one_letter_code
_entity_poly.pdbx_strand_id
1 'polypeptide(L)'
;MLGTTGGARQALDETGHEGVSVMPHVIFWSSLYDGFRRTMGATPRGGADREFQINPGRADQFVDTALRMEADGADMLLWSPRSSRRTCSPLSVE
;
A
#
# COMPACT_ATOMS: atom_id res chain seq x y z
N MET A 1 -3.14 -11.80 11.77
CA MET A 1 -1.75 -11.59 11.30
C MET A 1 -1.58 -11.80 9.79
N LEU A 2 -2.50 -12.49 9.07
CA LEU A 2 -2.46 -12.69 7.61
C LEU A 2 -2.54 -11.42 6.72
N GLY A 3 -2.65 -10.23 7.30
CA GLY A 3 -2.78 -8.97 6.55
C GLY A 3 -1.46 -8.23 6.29
N THR A 4 -0.33 -8.78 6.73
CA THR A 4 1.01 -8.18 6.56
C THR A 4 1.86 -9.02 5.61
N THR A 5 2.95 -8.43 5.11
CA THR A 5 3.93 -9.12 4.27
C THR A 5 4.45 -10.39 4.97
N GLY A 6 4.83 -10.29 6.24
CA GLY A 6 5.36 -11.44 6.99
C GLY A 6 4.32 -12.54 7.16
N GLY A 7 3.04 -12.17 7.38
CA GLY A 7 1.95 -13.14 7.45
C GLY A 7 1.72 -13.88 6.12
N ALA A 8 1.84 -13.17 4.98
CA ALA A 8 1.75 -13.79 3.67
C ALA A 8 2.95 -14.70 3.39
N ARG A 9 4.17 -14.27 3.72
CA ARG A 9 5.40 -15.06 3.58
C ARG A 9 5.31 -16.36 4.38
N GLN A 10 4.95 -16.26 5.66
CA GLN A 10 4.78 -17.42 6.54
C GLN A 10 3.75 -18.42 5.97
N ALA A 11 2.59 -17.93 5.51
CA ALA A 11 1.56 -18.81 4.95
C ALA A 11 2.01 -19.55 3.69
N LEU A 12 2.80 -18.88 2.84
CA LEU A 12 3.39 -19.52 1.65
C LEU A 12 4.43 -20.57 2.04
N ASP A 13 5.25 -20.29 3.04
CA ASP A 13 6.29 -21.23 3.49
C ASP A 13 5.68 -22.47 4.14
N GLU A 14 4.66 -22.29 4.97
CA GLU A 14 3.92 -23.39 5.60
C GLU A 14 3.19 -24.30 4.59
N THR A 15 2.93 -23.80 3.38
CA THR A 15 2.25 -24.53 2.31
C THR A 15 3.21 -25.06 1.23
N GLY A 16 4.53 -24.89 1.39
CA GLY A 16 5.54 -25.37 0.44
C GLY A 16 5.64 -24.53 -0.84
N HIS A 17 5.38 -23.23 -0.72
CA HIS A 17 5.44 -22.24 -1.81
C HIS A 17 6.62 -21.27 -1.63
N GLU A 18 7.78 -21.76 -1.20
CA GLU A 18 8.97 -20.93 -0.95
C GLU A 18 9.48 -20.24 -2.22
N GLY A 19 9.23 -20.82 -3.40
CA GLY A 19 9.59 -20.24 -4.70
C GLY A 19 8.66 -19.12 -5.20
N VAL A 20 7.58 -18.81 -4.48
CA VAL A 20 6.64 -17.75 -4.87
C VAL A 20 7.10 -16.42 -4.27
N SER A 21 7.32 -15.43 -5.13
CA SER A 21 7.70 -14.08 -4.69
C SER A 21 6.52 -13.29 -4.12
N VAL A 22 6.80 -12.47 -3.10
CA VAL A 22 5.85 -11.59 -2.44
C VAL A 22 6.18 -10.14 -2.77
N MET A 23 5.21 -9.44 -3.36
CA MET A 23 5.31 -8.01 -3.68
C MET A 23 4.19 -7.23 -2.97
N PRO A 24 4.42 -6.73 -1.75
CA PRO A 24 3.44 -5.88 -1.08
C PRO A 24 3.31 -4.52 -1.77
N HIS A 25 2.12 -3.94 -1.62
CA HIS A 25 1.77 -2.64 -2.20
C HIS A 25 1.75 -1.57 -1.11
N VAL A 26 2.56 -0.53 -1.31
CA VAL A 26 2.52 0.70 -0.53
C VAL A 26 1.58 1.67 -1.23
N ILE A 27 0.41 1.90 -0.65
CA ILE A 27 -0.66 2.69 -1.25
C ILE A 27 -0.71 4.07 -0.60
N PHE A 28 -0.65 5.12 -1.39
CA PHE A 28 -0.82 6.49 -0.96
C PHE A 28 -2.28 6.93 -1.06
N TRP A 29 -2.65 7.87 -0.20
CA TRP A 29 -3.93 8.54 -0.31
C TRP A 29 -4.00 9.36 -1.61
N SER A 30 -4.99 9.05 -2.44
CA SER A 30 -5.20 9.73 -3.73
C SER A 30 -6.65 9.59 -4.22
N SER A 31 -7.14 10.65 -4.87
CA SER A 31 -8.40 10.67 -5.63
C SER A 31 -8.29 9.99 -7.00
N LEU A 32 -7.06 9.65 -7.46
CA LEU A 32 -6.86 8.94 -8.72
C LEU A 32 -7.55 7.57 -8.75
N TYR A 33 -7.81 6.98 -7.59
CA TYR A 33 -8.53 5.71 -7.47
C TYR A 33 -10.06 5.85 -7.49
N ASP A 34 -10.62 7.05 -7.46
CA ASP A 34 -12.07 7.21 -7.28
C ASP A 34 -12.87 6.62 -8.44
N GLY A 35 -12.41 6.79 -9.68
CA GLY A 35 -13.00 6.13 -10.85
C GLY A 35 -12.96 4.60 -10.72
N PHE A 36 -11.82 4.05 -10.31
CA PHE A 36 -11.65 2.60 -10.11
C PHE A 36 -12.57 2.07 -8.99
N ARG A 37 -12.64 2.76 -7.85
CA ARG A 37 -13.50 2.39 -6.71
C ARG A 37 -14.98 2.37 -7.10
N ARG A 38 -15.43 3.36 -7.87
CA ARG A 38 -16.82 3.44 -8.35
C ARG A 38 -17.15 2.28 -9.28
N THR A 39 -16.28 1.97 -10.24
CA THR A 39 -16.49 0.86 -11.16
C THR A 39 -16.51 -0.49 -10.46
N MET A 40 -15.65 -0.70 -9.46
CA MET A 40 -15.58 -1.96 -8.69
C MET A 40 -16.68 -2.10 -7.63
N GLY A 41 -17.54 -1.09 -7.44
CA GLY A 41 -18.49 -1.06 -6.32
C GLY A 41 -17.81 -1.00 -4.94
N ALA A 42 -16.50 -0.74 -4.90
CA ALA A 42 -15.67 -0.70 -3.70
C ALA A 42 -15.55 0.73 -3.17
N THR A 43 -16.66 1.47 -3.16
CA THR A 43 -16.68 2.81 -2.57
C THR A 43 -16.68 2.65 -1.04
N PRO A 44 -15.69 3.19 -0.32
CA PRO A 44 -15.65 3.11 1.13
C PRO A 44 -16.96 3.65 1.72
N ARG A 45 -17.53 2.95 2.70
CA ARG A 45 -18.64 3.53 3.48
C ARG A 45 -18.06 4.74 4.21
N GLY A 46 -18.70 5.91 4.09
CA GLY A 46 -18.18 7.17 4.58
C GLY A 46 -17.60 7.04 6.00
N GLY A 47 -16.30 7.32 6.13
CA GLY A 47 -15.51 7.03 7.32
C GLY A 47 -14.03 6.98 6.94
N ALA A 48 -13.15 7.29 7.89
CA ALA A 48 -11.71 7.40 7.68
C ALA A 48 -11.02 6.03 7.53
N ASP A 49 -11.54 5.15 6.66
CA ASP A 49 -10.94 3.87 6.27
C ASP A 49 -9.67 4.13 5.43
N ARG A 50 -8.68 4.71 6.10
CA ARG A 50 -7.40 5.17 5.55
C ARG A 50 -6.22 4.62 6.35
N GLU A 51 -6.47 3.69 7.29
CA GLU A 51 -5.47 3.16 8.21
C GLU A 51 -4.25 2.55 7.50
N PHE A 52 -4.44 2.03 6.29
CA PHE A 52 -3.38 1.42 5.48
C PHE A 52 -2.81 2.34 4.39
N GLN A 53 -3.32 3.56 4.22
CA GLN A 53 -2.90 4.49 3.17
C GLN A 53 -1.88 5.50 3.70
N ILE A 54 -0.76 5.65 3.01
CA ILE A 54 0.29 6.62 3.35
C ILE A 54 -0.13 8.03 2.92
N ASN A 55 0.14 9.01 3.79
CA ASN A 55 0.00 10.42 3.43
C ASN A 55 1.11 10.80 2.42
N PRO A 56 0.78 11.30 1.21
CA PRO A 56 1.78 11.68 0.20
C PRO A 56 2.75 12.78 0.65
N GLY A 57 2.38 13.61 1.64
CA GLY A 57 3.27 14.61 2.24
C GLY A 57 4.28 14.05 3.25
N ARG A 58 4.24 12.74 3.55
CA ARG A 58 5.04 12.06 4.57
C ARG A 58 5.92 10.99 3.96
N ALA A 59 6.99 11.42 3.29
CA ALA A 59 7.95 10.51 2.65
C ALA A 59 8.67 9.60 3.68
N ASP A 60 8.82 10.07 4.92
CA ASP A 60 9.33 9.28 6.05
C ASP A 60 8.49 8.01 6.28
N GLN A 61 7.16 8.13 6.27
CA GLN A 61 6.27 6.99 6.46
C GLN A 61 6.39 5.96 5.34
N PHE A 62 6.65 6.41 4.11
CA PHE A 62 6.90 5.52 2.98
C PHE A 62 8.17 4.71 3.20
N VAL A 63 9.28 5.37 3.52
CA VAL A 63 10.58 4.72 3.73
C VAL A 63 10.49 3.73 4.89
N ASP A 64 9.94 4.14 6.03
CA ASP A 64 9.81 3.25 7.19
C ASP A 64 8.93 2.03 6.89
N THR A 65 7.85 2.22 6.12
CA THR A 65 6.96 1.12 5.73
C THR A 65 7.62 0.17 4.74
N ALA A 66 8.34 0.72 3.75
CA ALA A 66 9.11 -0.06 2.79
C ALA A 66 10.17 -0.93 3.50
N LEU A 67 10.93 -0.35 4.43
CA LEU A 67 11.95 -1.06 5.21
C LEU A 67 11.32 -2.17 6.08
N ARG A 68 10.16 -1.93 6.69
CA ARG A 68 9.42 -2.97 7.43
C ARG A 68 8.98 -4.12 6.52
N MET A 69 8.48 -3.81 5.32
CA MET A 69 8.06 -4.82 4.35
C MET A 69 9.24 -5.66 3.84
N GLU A 70 10.39 -5.03 3.60
CA GLU A 70 11.64 -5.73 3.26
C GLU A 70 12.07 -6.67 4.39
N ALA A 71 12.07 -6.19 5.64
CA ALA A 71 12.42 -7.00 6.81
C ALA A 71 11.45 -8.19 7.02
N ASP A 72 10.18 -8.03 6.62
CA ASP A 72 9.14 -9.06 6.65
C ASP A 72 9.24 -10.08 5.49
N GLY A 73 10.22 -9.95 4.59
CA GLY A 73 10.46 -10.90 3.50
C GLY A 73 9.78 -10.53 2.17
N ALA A 74 9.58 -9.24 1.90
CA ALA A 74 9.21 -8.79 0.56
C ALA A 74 10.38 -8.96 -0.42
N ASP A 75 10.12 -9.59 -1.57
CA ASP A 75 11.09 -9.70 -2.66
C ASP A 75 11.15 -8.42 -3.51
N MET A 76 10.01 -7.72 -3.58
CA MET A 76 9.82 -6.51 -4.38
C MET A 76 8.84 -5.57 -3.68
N LEU A 77 8.91 -4.27 -3.98
CA LEU A 77 7.97 -3.29 -3.46
C LEU A 77 7.28 -2.56 -4.61
N LEU A 78 5.95 -2.48 -4.56
CA LEU A 78 5.18 -1.62 -5.46
C LEU A 78 4.67 -0.41 -4.69
N TRP A 79 4.83 0.77 -5.25
CA TRP A 79 4.22 1.99 -4.74
C TRP A 79 3.13 2.48 -5.70
N SER A 80 2.03 2.99 -5.16
CA SER A 80 0.86 3.37 -5.94
C SER A 80 0.06 4.48 -5.22
N PRO A 81 -0.50 5.48 -5.91
CA PRO A 81 -0.51 5.67 -7.35
C PRO A 81 0.69 6.48 -7.82
N ARG A 82 1.18 6.18 -9.02
CA ARG A 82 2.20 7.00 -9.67
C ARG A 82 1.53 8.13 -10.45
N SER A 83 1.64 9.36 -9.96
CA SER A 83 1.27 10.55 -10.75
C SER A 83 2.43 10.95 -11.68
N SER A 84 2.13 11.28 -12.93
CA SER A 84 3.11 11.84 -13.87
C SER A 84 3.37 13.34 -13.64
N ARG A 85 2.50 14.02 -12.88
CA ARG A 85 2.72 15.41 -12.47
C ARG A 85 3.61 15.42 -11.23
N ARG A 86 4.65 16.26 -11.24
CA ARG A 86 5.43 16.67 -10.05
C ARG A 86 4.56 17.52 -9.11
N THR A 87 3.41 17.03 -8.71
CA THR A 87 2.53 17.71 -7.78
C THR A 87 2.46 16.85 -6.53
N CYS A 88 3.55 16.88 -5.76
CA CYS A 88 3.37 17.02 -4.32
C CYS A 88 2.92 18.47 -4.11
N SER A 89 1.65 18.76 -4.43
CA SER A 89 1.00 19.94 -3.92
C SER A 89 0.46 19.50 -2.56
N PRO A 90 0.81 20.21 -1.46
CA PRO A 90 0.27 19.84 -0.17
C PRO A 90 -1.24 19.85 -0.30
N LEU A 91 -1.86 18.71 0.00
CA LEU A 91 -3.29 18.68 0.24
C LEU A 91 -3.57 19.76 1.28
N SER A 92 -4.22 20.85 0.86
CA SER A 92 -4.82 21.82 1.74
C SER A 92 -5.80 21.05 2.61
N VAL A 93 -5.38 20.78 3.83
CA VAL A 93 -6.26 20.43 4.93
C VAL A 93 -6.87 21.76 5.34
N GLU A 94 -8.15 21.98 5.02
CA GLU A 94 -8.98 22.86 5.85
C GLU A 94 -9.31 22.14 7.15
#